data_AF-A0A2V7M352-F1
#
_entry.id   AF-A0A2V7M352-F1
#
_cell.length_a   1.000
_cell.length_b   1.000
_cell.length_c   1.000
_cell.angle_alpha   90.00
_cell.angle_beta   90.00
_cell.angle_gamma   90.00
#
_symmetry.space_group_name_H-M   'P 1'
#
loop_
_entity.id
_entity.type
_entity.pdbx_description
1 polymer ?
#
loop_
_entity_poly.entity_id
_entity_poly.type
_entity_poly.pdbx_seq_one_letter_code
_entity_poly.pdbx_strand_id
1 'polypeptide(L)'
;MSEFVFGTHNAAFVQVMYEQYLRDPASVGEEWRQLFDNGKLAELPVIPTSPAEALREAGGGSRETRSAAAPVATPPVSPLPSPGLTPITGPAARLAQNMADSLSVPTATSFREITVDVLDARRRELNTPWTSRLSTRHTRRWSTRRALTSWSPTTSRASRSP
;
A
#
# COMPACT_ATOMS: atom_id res chain seq x y z
N MET A 1 -7.60 -11.99 29.13
CA MET A 1 -6.40 -12.52 28.44
C MET A 1 -6.74 -12.67 26.96
N SER A 2 -6.77 -11.55 26.23
CA SER A 2 -7.18 -11.45 24.83
C SER A 2 -6.09 -10.72 24.06
N GLU A 3 -4.88 -11.25 24.17
CA GLU A 3 -3.67 -10.66 23.61
C GLU A 3 -3.14 -11.57 22.50
N PHE A 4 -3.90 -11.76 21.42
CA PHE A 4 -3.37 -12.41 20.20
C PHE A 4 -4.14 -12.11 18.90
N VAL A 5 -5.11 -11.19 18.89
CA VAL A 5 -6.03 -10.99 17.76
C VAL A 5 -5.43 -10.17 16.60
N PHE A 6 -4.30 -9.49 16.79
CA PHE A 6 -3.80 -8.46 15.86
C PHE A 6 -2.43 -8.74 15.21
N GLY A 7 -2.02 -10.01 15.12
CA GLY A 7 -0.73 -10.39 14.53
C GLY A 7 -0.67 -10.39 13.00
N THR A 8 -1.75 -10.04 12.30
CA THR A 8 -1.78 -10.03 10.82
C THR A 8 -1.43 -8.65 10.28
N HIS A 9 -0.81 -8.60 9.10
CA HIS A 9 -0.40 -7.36 8.40
C HIS A 9 -1.55 -6.38 8.10
N ASN A 10 -2.78 -6.74 8.47
CA ASN A 10 -4.02 -6.03 8.22
C ASN A 10 -4.83 -5.81 9.52
N ALA A 11 -4.22 -5.99 10.69
CA ALA A 11 -4.88 -5.86 11.99
C ALA A 11 -5.72 -4.59 12.17
N ALA A 12 -5.26 -3.45 11.64
CA ALA A 12 -6.00 -2.19 11.70
C ALA A 12 -7.30 -2.22 10.87
N PHE A 13 -7.33 -2.92 9.74
CA PHE A 13 -8.54 -3.04 8.92
C PHE A 13 -9.51 -4.06 9.52
N VAL A 14 -9.02 -5.18 10.04
CA VAL A 14 -9.85 -6.14 10.80
C VAL A 14 -10.50 -5.46 12.00
N GLN A 15 -9.75 -4.61 12.71
CA GLN A 15 -10.28 -3.82 13.82
C GLN A 15 -11.43 -2.90 13.38
N VAL A 16 -11.29 -2.20 12.25
CA VAL A 16 -12.35 -1.33 11.72
C VAL A 16 -13.60 -2.14 11.33
N MET A 17 -13.43 -3.32 10.70
CA MET A 17 -14.55 -4.20 10.38
C MET A 17 -15.28 -4.70 11.64
N TYR A 18 -14.53 -5.03 12.69
CA TYR A 18 -15.11 -5.45 13.97
C TYR A 18 -15.89 -4.33 14.66
N GLU A 19 -15.35 -3.10 14.65
CA GLU A 19 -16.06 -1.92 15.18
C GLU A 19 -17.35 -1.61 14.41
N GLN A 20 -17.38 -1.85 13.10
CA GLN A 20 -18.59 -1.72 12.29
C GLN A 20 -19.62 -2.80 12.63
N TYR A 21 -19.19 -4.05 12.77
CA TYR A 21 -20.04 -5.17 13.17
C TYR A 21 -20.70 -4.95 14.54
N LEU A 22 -19.98 -4.39 15.52
CA LEU A 22 -20.54 -4.04 16.84
C LEU A 22 -21.59 -2.92 16.78
N ARG A 23 -21.54 -2.04 15.78
CA ARG A 23 -22.52 -0.96 15.59
C ARG A 23 -23.75 -1.44 14.83
N ASP A 24 -23.53 -2.19 13.75
CA ASP A 24 -24.56 -2.80 12.94
C ASP A 24 -23.99 -4.06 12.25
N PRO A 25 -24.45 -5.26 12.61
CA PRO A 25 -24.01 -6.50 11.99
C PRO A 25 -24.24 -6.55 10.47
N ALA A 26 -25.27 -5.87 9.96
CA ALA A 26 -25.57 -5.86 8.52
C ALA A 26 -24.57 -5.03 7.70
N SER A 27 -23.77 -4.18 8.35
CA SER A 27 -22.77 -3.32 7.71
C SER A 27 -21.53 -4.07 7.24
N VAL A 28 -21.32 -5.32 7.67
CA VAL A 28 -20.23 -6.18 7.20
C VAL A 28 -20.76 -7.36 6.38
N GLY A 29 -19.96 -7.86 5.44
CA GLY A 29 -20.30 -9.00 4.60
C GLY A 29 -20.56 -10.28 5.41
N GLU A 30 -21.27 -11.23 4.82
CA GLU A 30 -21.73 -12.45 5.49
C GLU A 30 -20.57 -13.29 6.06
N GLU A 31 -19.48 -13.42 5.31
CA GLU A 31 -18.23 -14.07 5.73
C GLU A 31 -17.62 -13.43 6.98
N TRP A 32 -17.68 -12.10 7.09
CA TRP A 32 -17.16 -11.36 8.26
C TRP A 32 -18.08 -11.49 9.47
N ARG A 33 -19.40 -11.48 9.27
CA ARG A 33 -20.36 -11.77 10.35
C ARG A 33 -20.12 -13.16 10.93
N GLN A 34 -20.02 -14.19 10.08
CA GLN A 34 -19.78 -15.57 10.50
C GLN A 34 -18.45 -15.70 11.26
N LEU A 35 -17.42 -14.94 10.87
CA LEU A 35 -16.14 -14.90 11.58
C LEU A 35 -16.26 -14.30 13.00
N PHE A 36 -17.06 -13.24 13.17
CA PHE A 36 -17.26 -12.59 14.46
C PHE A 36 -18.27 -13.33 15.36
N ASP A 37 -19.32 -13.93 14.79
CA ASP A 37 -20.36 -14.70 15.49
C ASP A 37 -19.82 -16.02 16.07
N ASN A 38 -18.98 -16.74 15.30
CA ASN A 38 -18.58 -18.09 15.67
C ASN A 38 -17.42 -18.14 16.69
N GLY A 39 -16.76 -17.02 16.98
CA GLY A 39 -15.66 -16.91 17.95
C GLY A 39 -14.46 -17.84 17.68
N LYS A 40 -14.45 -18.55 16.55
CA LYS A 40 -13.44 -19.53 16.16
C LYS A 40 -12.57 -18.93 15.08
N LEU A 41 -11.33 -18.64 15.44
CA LEU A 41 -10.21 -18.33 14.53
C LEU A 41 -9.74 -19.60 13.79
N ALA A 42 -10.66 -20.32 13.15
CA ALA A 42 -10.32 -21.41 12.24
C ALA A 42 -10.74 -20.96 10.85
N GLU A 43 -9.73 -20.65 10.03
CA GLU A 43 -9.83 -20.13 8.66
C GLU A 43 -10.35 -18.69 8.57
N LEU A 44 -9.42 -17.74 8.79
CA LEU A 44 -9.56 -16.41 8.19
C LEU A 44 -9.80 -16.61 6.68
N PRO A 45 -10.91 -16.10 6.11
CA PRO A 45 -11.10 -16.13 4.66
C PRO A 45 -9.91 -15.42 4.02
N VAL A 46 -9.45 -15.93 2.88
CA VAL A 46 -8.34 -15.33 2.13
C VAL A 46 -8.77 -13.94 1.67
N ILE A 47 -8.43 -12.92 2.46
CA ILE A 47 -8.66 -11.53 2.12
C ILE A 47 -7.82 -11.25 0.87
N PRO A 48 -8.40 -10.76 -0.24
CA PRO A 48 -7.62 -10.39 -1.41
C PRO A 48 -6.58 -9.36 -0.97
N THR A 49 -5.31 -9.75 -1.05
CA THR A 49 -4.18 -8.95 -0.54
C THR A 49 -3.78 -7.83 -1.49
N SER A 50 -4.56 -7.61 -2.55
CA SER A 50 -4.33 -6.55 -3.53
C SER A 50 -5.61 -5.74 -3.77
N PRO A 51 -5.53 -4.39 -3.76
CA PRO A 51 -6.59 -3.51 -4.26
C PRO A 51 -7.01 -3.84 -5.69
N ALA A 52 -6.10 -4.45 -6.46
CA ALA A 52 -6.35 -4.88 -7.84
C ALA A 52 -7.31 -6.07 -7.95
N GLU A 53 -7.42 -6.95 -6.95
CA GLU A 53 -8.42 -8.04 -6.96
C GLU A 53 -9.82 -7.52 -6.68
N ALA A 54 -9.97 -6.59 -5.73
CA ALA A 54 -11.25 -5.94 -5.41
C ALA A 54 -11.80 -5.10 -6.57
N LEU A 55 -10.91 -4.50 -7.38
CA LEU A 55 -11.29 -3.71 -8.56
C LEU A 55 -11.59 -4.56 -9.80
N ARG A 56 -11.16 -5.83 -9.85
CA ARG A 56 -11.38 -6.71 -11.02
C ARG A 56 -12.78 -7.32 -11.08
N GLU A 57 -13.49 -7.40 -9.96
CA GLU A 57 -14.93 -7.75 -9.96
C GLU A 57 -15.84 -6.61 -10.42
N ALA A 58 -15.35 -5.37 -10.47
CA ALA A 58 -16.14 -4.19 -10.82
C ALA A 58 -15.55 -3.44 -12.03
N GLY A 59 -15.70 -4.03 -13.22
CA GLY A 59 -15.77 -3.28 -14.48
C GLY A 59 -14.45 -2.86 -15.13
N GLY A 60 -14.29 -3.29 -16.39
CA GLY A 60 -13.16 -2.98 -17.27
C GLY A 60 -12.99 -1.49 -17.55
N GLY A 61 -11.72 -1.07 -17.64
CA GLY A 61 -11.33 0.33 -17.65
C GLY A 61 -11.28 1.01 -19.03
N SER A 62 -10.99 2.31 -18.96
CA SER A 62 -10.22 3.03 -19.97
C SER A 62 -9.50 4.19 -19.27
N ARG A 63 -8.17 4.19 -19.34
CA ARG A 63 -7.31 5.22 -18.76
C ARG A 63 -6.90 6.18 -19.87
N GLU A 64 -7.56 7.32 -19.92
CA GLU A 64 -7.15 8.42 -20.79
C GLU A 64 -6.20 9.35 -20.04
N THR A 65 -5.04 9.58 -20.66
CA THR A 65 -3.97 10.45 -20.18
C THR A 65 -4.39 11.90 -20.25
N ARG A 66 -4.50 12.58 -19.10
CA ARG A 66 -4.59 14.04 -19.05
C ARG A 66 -3.41 14.61 -18.27
N SER A 67 -2.57 15.33 -19.01
CA SER A 67 -1.53 16.21 -18.49
C SER A 67 -2.14 17.20 -17.49
N ALA A 68 -1.57 17.29 -16.29
CA ALA A 68 -1.98 18.25 -15.28
C ALA A 68 -0.79 19.13 -14.89
N ALA A 69 -0.82 20.36 -15.38
CA ALA A 69 -0.05 21.46 -14.80
C ALA A 69 -0.42 21.57 -13.31
N ALA A 70 0.58 21.84 -12.45
CA ALA A 70 0.39 21.95 -11.02
C ALA A 70 -0.58 23.09 -10.67
N PRO A 71 -1.71 22.83 -9.98
CA PRO A 71 -2.46 23.91 -9.35
C PRO A 71 -1.72 24.30 -8.06
N VAL A 72 -1.45 25.59 -7.91
CA VAL A 72 -1.16 26.17 -6.59
C VAL A 72 -2.47 26.10 -5.81
N ALA A 73 -2.65 25.02 -5.06
CA ALA A 73 -3.78 24.88 -4.14
C ALA A 73 -3.44 25.61 -2.84
N THR A 74 -3.91 26.83 -2.69
CA THR A 74 -4.11 27.43 -1.37
C THR A 74 -5.09 26.52 -0.62
N PRO A 75 -4.74 25.97 0.56
CA PRO A 75 -5.70 25.17 1.31
C PRO A 75 -6.88 26.06 1.69
N PRO A 76 -8.14 25.66 1.44
CA PRO A 76 -9.27 26.38 2.00
C PRO A 76 -9.17 26.25 3.53
N VAL A 77 -8.99 27.38 4.20
CA VAL A 77 -9.24 27.46 5.64
C VAL A 77 -10.71 27.14 5.83
N SER A 78 -11.04 25.91 6.23
CA SER A 78 -12.40 25.58 6.65
C SER A 78 -12.60 26.10 8.07
N PRO A 79 -13.47 27.09 8.28
CA PRO A 79 -13.88 27.47 9.61
C PRO A 79 -14.93 26.44 10.08
N LEU A 80 -14.56 25.67 11.11
CA LEU A 80 -15.44 24.79 11.90
C LEU A 80 -15.84 23.45 11.22
N PRO A 81 -15.89 22.35 12.00
CA PRO A 81 -16.29 21.05 11.47
C PRO A 81 -17.78 21.05 11.16
N SER A 82 -18.14 20.75 9.91
CA SER A 82 -19.51 20.40 9.53
C SER A 82 -19.99 19.20 10.38
N PRO A 83 -21.24 19.21 10.89
CA PRO A 83 -21.77 18.06 11.61
C PRO A 83 -21.74 16.82 10.71
N GLY A 84 -21.09 15.75 11.18
CA GLY A 84 -20.94 14.48 10.45
C GLY A 84 -19.53 14.14 9.95
N LEU A 85 -18.52 14.99 10.16
CA LEU A 85 -17.13 14.65 9.81
C LEU A 85 -16.46 13.79 10.89
N THR A 86 -15.86 12.68 10.48
CA THR A 86 -15.04 11.82 11.35
C THR A 86 -13.56 12.15 11.17
N PRO A 87 -12.81 12.47 12.25
CA PRO A 87 -11.39 12.82 12.12
C PRO A 87 -10.55 11.60 11.68
N ILE A 88 -9.59 11.84 10.78
CA ILE A 88 -8.59 10.82 10.39
C ILE A 88 -7.55 10.72 11.51
N THR A 89 -7.35 9.54 12.08
CA THR A 89 -6.44 9.33 13.21
C THR A 89 -5.43 8.20 12.93
N GLY A 90 -4.40 8.10 13.80
CA GLY A 90 -3.45 6.99 13.78
C GLY A 90 -2.62 6.86 12.48
N PRO A 91 -2.39 5.63 11.98
CA PRO A 91 -1.61 5.39 10.77
C PRO A 91 -2.19 6.07 9.51
N ALA A 92 -3.52 6.22 9.43
CA ALA A 92 -4.17 6.90 8.31
C ALA A 92 -3.84 8.40 8.30
N ALA A 93 -3.76 9.04 9.47
CA ALA A 93 -3.35 10.44 9.59
C ALA A 93 -1.89 10.63 9.14
N ARG A 94 -1.00 9.70 9.50
CA ARG A 94 0.41 9.70 9.04
C ARG A 94 0.52 9.53 7.52
N LEU A 95 -0.29 8.66 6.92
CA LEU A 95 -0.33 8.52 5.47
C LEU A 95 -0.78 9.82 4.80
N ALA A 96 -1.85 10.45 5.30
CA ALA A 96 -2.36 11.71 4.77
C ALA A 96 -1.30 12.83 4.84
N GLN A 97 -0.54 12.90 5.95
CA GLN A 97 0.57 13.84 6.07
C GLN A 97 1.66 13.57 5.03
N ASN A 98 2.11 12.31 4.89
CA ASN A 98 3.13 11.95 3.91
C ASN A 98 2.69 12.23 2.47
N MET A 99 1.40 12.07 2.17
CA MET A 99 0.82 12.42 0.87
C MET A 99 0.87 13.92 0.61
N ALA A 100 0.55 14.75 1.61
CA ALA A 100 0.65 16.19 1.50
C ALA A 100 2.12 16.65 1.32
N ASP A 101 3.05 16.07 2.09
CA ASP A 101 4.47 16.38 2.00
C ASP A 101 5.04 16.02 0.61
N SER A 102 4.56 14.93 0.01
CA SER A 102 4.99 14.47 -1.33
C SER A 102 4.68 15.46 -2.44
N LEU A 103 3.68 16.35 -2.28
CA LEU A 103 3.34 17.37 -3.29
C LEU A 103 4.48 18.38 -3.51
N SER A 104 5.38 18.54 -2.54
CA SER A 104 6.52 19.45 -2.64
C SER A 104 7.68 18.90 -3.48
N VAL A 105 7.70 17.60 -3.76
CA VAL A 105 8.79 16.93 -4.49
C VAL A 105 8.51 16.97 -6.00
N PRO A 106 9.37 17.60 -6.82
CA PRO A 106 9.22 17.58 -8.28
C PRO A 106 9.29 16.14 -8.80
N THR A 107 8.17 15.61 -9.27
CA THR A 107 8.08 14.21 -9.70
C THR A 107 8.52 14.04 -11.15
N ALA A 108 9.71 13.49 -11.37
CA ALA A 108 10.17 13.04 -12.68
C ALA A 108 10.01 11.51 -12.79
N THR A 109 9.19 11.03 -13.73
CA THR A 109 8.90 9.60 -13.88
C THR A 109 9.50 9.05 -15.18
N SER A 110 10.16 7.88 -15.10
CA SER A 110 10.69 7.14 -16.25
C SER A 110 10.20 5.70 -16.20
N PHE A 111 9.82 5.15 -17.35
CA PHE A 111 9.36 3.77 -17.51
C PHE A 111 10.32 3.01 -18.42
N ARG A 112 10.55 1.74 -18.10
CA ARG A 112 11.36 0.83 -18.91
C ARG A 112 10.78 -0.58 -18.89
N GLU A 113 10.93 -1.27 -20.00
CA GLU A 113 10.58 -2.67 -20.15
C GLU A 113 11.82 -3.55 -19.91
N ILE A 114 11.67 -4.61 -19.13
CA ILE A 114 12.74 -5.55 -18.80
C ILE A 114 12.18 -6.97 -18.87
N THR A 115 12.76 -7.80 -19.73
CA THR A 115 12.45 -9.23 -19.80
C THR A 115 12.96 -9.95 -18.56
N VAL A 116 12.16 -10.84 -17.98
CA VAL A 116 12.45 -11.48 -16.66
C VAL A 116 12.60 -12.99 -16.73
N ASP A 117 12.58 -13.60 -17.92
CA ASP A 117 12.55 -15.06 -18.08
C ASP A 117 13.77 -15.74 -17.46
N VAL A 118 14.97 -15.24 -17.79
CA VAL A 118 16.23 -15.75 -17.21
C VAL A 118 16.25 -15.56 -15.69
N LEU A 119 15.78 -14.40 -15.21
CA LEU A 119 15.76 -14.10 -13.78
C LEU A 119 14.83 -15.05 -13.01
N ASP A 120 13.66 -15.35 -13.58
CA ASP A 120 12.69 -16.23 -12.94
C ASP A 120 13.12 -17.70 -13.00
N ALA A 121 13.72 -18.15 -14.12
CA ALA A 121 14.32 -19.48 -14.21
C ALA A 121 15.40 -19.67 -13.14
N ARG A 122 16.34 -18.72 -13.02
CA ARG A 122 17.40 -18.76 -11.98
C ARG A 122 16.83 -18.71 -10.57
N ARG A 123 15.79 -17.91 -10.32
CA ARG A 123 15.13 -17.86 -9.01
C ARG A 123 14.50 -19.22 -8.63
N ARG A 124 13.93 -19.94 -9.60
CA ARG A 124 13.34 -21.27 -9.37
C ARG A 124 14.41 -22.31 -9.08
N GLU A 125 15.48 -22.35 -9.87
CA GLU A 125 16.64 -23.22 -9.63
C GLU A 125 17.23 -23.03 -8.22
N LEU A 126 17.38 -21.77 -7.79
CA LEU A 126 17.91 -21.44 -6.46
C LEU A 126 16.96 -21.79 -5.32
N ASN A 127 15.65 -21.87 -5.56
CA ASN A 127 14.68 -22.28 -4.54
C ASN A 127 14.61 -23.79 -4.36
N THR A 128 15.07 -24.60 -5.32
CA THR A 128 14.99 -26.07 -5.25
C THR A 128 15.67 -26.67 -4.02
N PRO A 129 16.90 -26.26 -3.62
CA PRO A 129 17.56 -26.83 -2.45
C PRO A 129 17.22 -26.14 -1.12
N TRP A 130 16.41 -25.07 -1.10
CA TRP A 130 16.31 -24.16 0.06
C TRP A 130 14.95 -24.27 0.75
N THR A 131 14.95 -24.36 2.08
CA THR A 131 13.72 -24.31 2.90
C THR A 131 13.07 -22.93 2.89
N SER A 132 13.85 -21.86 2.69
CA SER A 132 13.35 -20.50 2.60
C SER A 132 13.08 -20.10 1.15
N ARG A 133 11.96 -19.40 0.91
CA ARG A 133 11.46 -19.10 -0.44
C ARG A 133 11.92 -17.74 -0.94
N LEU A 134 12.75 -17.71 -1.98
CA LEU A 134 13.17 -16.49 -2.66
C LEU A 134 12.05 -15.96 -3.58
N SER A 135 11.42 -14.86 -3.15
CA SER A 135 10.49 -14.07 -3.97
C SER A 135 11.21 -13.06 -4.87
N THR A 136 10.62 -12.72 -6.02
CA THR A 136 11.08 -11.68 -6.97
C THR A 136 11.39 -10.33 -6.28
N ARG A 137 10.69 -10.01 -5.19
CA ARG A 137 10.96 -8.81 -4.37
C ARG A 137 12.39 -8.81 -3.81
N HIS A 138 12.91 -9.95 -3.37
CA HIS A 138 14.28 -10.08 -2.86
C HIS A 138 15.30 -9.83 -3.95
N THR A 139 15.09 -10.45 -5.11
CA THR A 139 15.95 -10.27 -6.29
C THR A 139 15.98 -8.81 -6.74
N ARG A 140 14.81 -8.16 -6.81
CA ARG A 140 14.69 -6.73 -7.14
C ARG A 140 15.42 -5.86 -6.11
N ARG A 141 15.20 -6.11 -4.81
CA ARG A 141 15.85 -5.36 -3.72
C ARG A 141 17.37 -5.48 -3.78
N TRP A 142 17.90 -6.69 -3.99
CA TRP A 142 19.33 -6.92 -4.14
C TRP A 142 19.90 -6.17 -5.36
N SER A 143 19.22 -6.24 -6.51
CA SER A 143 19.65 -5.51 -7.71
C SER A 143 19.69 -3.99 -7.51
N THR A 144 18.69 -3.40 -6.83
CA THR A 144 18.68 -1.96 -6.54
C THR A 144 19.83 -1.57 -5.63
N ARG A 145 20.10 -2.36 -4.57
CA ARG A 145 21.26 -2.12 -3.70
C ARG A 145 22.57 -2.16 -4.49
N ARG A 146 22.75 -3.16 -5.36
CA ARG A 146 23.95 -3.30 -6.19
C ARG A 146 24.12 -2.12 -7.15
N ALA A 147 23.02 -1.67 -7.77
CA ALA A 147 23.02 -0.51 -8.65
C ALA A 147 23.44 0.78 -7.92
N LEU A 148 22.93 0.99 -6.70
CA LEU A 148 23.30 2.14 -5.87
C LEU A 148 24.79 2.11 -5.46
N THR A 149 25.36 0.93 -5.21
CA THR A 149 26.80 0.81 -4.91
C THR A 149 27.70 1.05 -6.11
N SER A 150 27.22 0.78 -7.33
CA SER A 150 27.98 1.03 -8.57
C SER A 150 27.79 2.45 -9.11
N TRP A 151 26.84 3.22 -8.56
CA TRP A 151 26.57 4.58 -9.02
C TRP A 151 27.53 5.56 -8.33
N SER A 152 28.37 6.23 -9.11
CA SER A 152 29.14 7.38 -8.65
C SER A 152 28.35 8.67 -8.91
N PRO A 153 28.02 9.47 -7.89
CA PRO A 153 27.37 10.76 -8.10
C PRO A 153 28.40 11.74 -8.68
N THR A 154 28.31 12.04 -9.98
CA THR A 154 28.93 13.25 -10.53
C THR A 154 28.06 14.43 -10.12
N THR A 155 28.26 14.95 -8.91
CA THR A 155 27.49 16.11 -8.43
C THR A 155 28.08 17.40 -8.97
N SER A 156 27.45 17.97 -9.99
CA SER A 156 27.40 19.43 -10.14
C SER A 156 26.67 19.97 -8.91
N ARG A 157 27.43 20.37 -7.90
CA ARG A 157 26.89 21.06 -6.73
C ARG A 157 26.56 22.48 -7.20
N ALA A 158 25.35 22.69 -7.67
CA ALA A 158 24.83 24.03 -7.90
C ALA A 158 24.96 24.81 -6.57
N SER A 159 25.91 25.74 -6.55
CA SER A 159 26.16 26.66 -5.45
C SER A 159 24.91 27.48 -5.20
N ARG A 160 24.21 27.18 -4.11
CA ARG A 160 23.22 28.08 -3.54
C ARG A 160 24.00 29.23 -2.89
N SER A 161 24.13 30.34 -3.59
CA SER A 161 24.59 31.61 -3.00
C SER A 161 23.49 32.15 -2.04
N PRO A 162 23.89 32.86 -0.97
CA PRO A 162 22.98 33.33 0.09
C PRO A 162 21.94 34.34 -0.39
#